data_AF-A0AAW9VC92-F1
#
_entry.id   AF-A0AAW9VC92-F1
#
_cell.length_a   1.000
_cell.length_b   1.000
_cell.length_c   1.000
_cell.angle_alpha   90.00
_cell.angle_beta   90.00
_cell.angle_gamma   90.00
#
_symmetry.space_group_name_H-M   'P 1'
#
loop_
_entity.id
_entity.type
_entity.pdbx_description
1 polymer ?
#
loop_
_entity_poly.entity_id
_entity_poly.type
_entity_poly.pdbx_seq_one_letter_code
_entity_poly.pdbx_strand_id
1 'polypeptide(L)' 'MTETKQVKLSKLFRGGRFVGHALSVDGQLLSNQISTELPMTDGVSKRVKIVVTFNCDNEMAVDAPDIHLKS' A
#
# COMPACT_ATOMS: atom_id res chain seq x y z
N MET A 1 -1.88 -11.35 -21.89
CA MET A 1 -1.04 -11.43 -20.67
C MET A 1 -1.65 -10.47 -19.67
N THR A 2 -1.98 -10.90 -18.46
CA THR A 2 -2.39 -9.97 -17.40
C THR A 2 -1.14 -9.22 -16.97
N GLU A 3 -1.03 -7.95 -17.37
CA GLU A 3 -0.03 -7.02 -16.85
C GLU A 3 -0.15 -7.01 -15.31
N THR A 4 0.86 -7.55 -14.62
CA THR A 4 0.85 -7.58 -13.16
C THR A 4 1.09 -6.16 -12.66
N LYS A 5 0.06 -5.50 -12.14
CA LYS A 5 0.20 -4.18 -11.52
C LYS A 5 1.29 -4.22 -10.45
N GLN A 6 2.22 -3.27 -10.50
CA GLN A 6 3.33 -3.25 -9.57
C GLN A 6 2.91 -2.61 -8.25
N VAL A 7 2.63 -3.45 -7.26
CA VAL A 7 2.38 -3.01 -5.88
C VAL A 7 3.71 -2.81 -5.18
N LYS A 8 4.00 -1.58 -4.73
CA LYS A 8 5.25 -1.21 -4.04
C LYS A 8 4.97 -0.36 -2.80
N LEU A 9 5.83 -0.53 -1.80
CA LEU A 9 5.93 0.39 -0.67
C LEU A 9 6.83 1.57 -1.07
N SER A 10 6.21 2.70 -1.38
CA SER A 10 6.90 3.89 -1.88
C SER A 10 7.26 4.85 -0.75
N LYS A 11 8.37 5.57 -0.92
CA LYS A 11 8.76 6.67 -0.03
C LYS A 11 7.99 7.94 -0.42
N LEU A 12 7.36 8.57 0.55
CA LEU A 12 6.68 9.84 0.36
C LEU A 12 7.63 11.00 0.68
N PHE A 13 7.62 11.99 -0.21
CA PHE A 13 8.35 13.24 -0.03
C PHE A 13 7.40 14.43 -0.19
N ARG A 14 7.55 15.43 0.68
CA ARG A 14 6.85 16.72 0.59
C ARG A 14 7.91 17.82 0.59
N GLY A 15 8.01 18.58 -0.51
CA GLY A 15 9.03 19.63 -0.66
C GLY A 15 10.46 19.10 -0.53
N GLY A 16 10.75 17.90 -1.05
CA GLY A 16 12.06 17.24 -0.93
C GLY A 16 12.34 16.59 0.43
N ARG A 17 11.50 16.81 1.45
CA ARG A 17 11.63 16.16 2.77
C ARG A 17 10.89 14.83 2.78
N PHE A 18 11.55 13.78 3.27
CA PHE A 18 10.92 12.49 3.54
C PHE A 18 9.86 12.62 4.64
N VAL A 19 8.64 12.14 4.38
CA VAL A 19 7.51 12.21 5.32
C VAL A 19 6.95 10.85 5.74
N GLY A 20 7.36 9.76 5.09
CA GLY A 20 6.91 8.42 5.45
C GLY A 20 6.87 7.46 4.27
N HIS A 21 6.21 6.33 4.47
CA HIS A 21 5.96 5.35 3.42
C HIS A 21 4.47 5.29 3.11
N ALA A 22 4.13 4.77 1.93
CA ALA A 22 2.78 4.44 1.56
C ALA A 22 2.73 3.36 0.47
N LEU A 23 1.65 2.58 0.45
CA LEU A 23 1.39 1.65 -0.64
C LEU A 23 1.01 2.40 -1.92
N SER A 24 1.63 1.98 -3.00
CA SER A 24 1.43 2.53 -4.34
C SER A 24 1.27 1.41 -5.36
N VAL A 25 0.49 1.69 -6.40
CA VAL A 25 0.27 0.80 -7.55
C VAL A 25 0.68 1.56 -8.79
N ASP A 26 1.61 0.99 -9.56
CA ASP A 26 2.13 1.60 -10.80
C ASP A 26 2.63 3.05 -10.59
N GLY A 27 3.25 3.29 -9.42
CA GLY A 27 3.79 4.60 -9.03
C GLY A 27 2.75 5.59 -8.50
N GLN A 28 1.47 5.23 -8.49
CA GLN A 28 0.40 6.06 -7.94
C GLN A 28 0.06 5.64 -6.51
N LEU A 29 -0.14 6.63 -5.63
CA LEU A 29 -0.58 6.39 -4.27
C LEU A 29 -2.00 5.80 -4.27
N LEU A 30 -2.22 4.74 -3.49
CA LEU A 30 -3.58 4.24 -3.28
C LEU A 30 -4.41 5.27 -2.50
N SER A 31 -5.56 5.62 -3.06
CA SER A 31 -6.51 6.58 -2.49
C SER A 31 -6.94 6.21 -1.07
N ASN A 32 -7.30 7.22 -0.29
CA ASN A 32 -7.85 7.09 1.06
C ASN A 32 -6.91 6.45 2.10
N GLN A 33 -5.63 6.30 1.79
CA GLN A 33 -4.63 5.84 2.75
C GLN A 33 -4.36 6.92 3.82
N ILE A 34 -4.52 6.54 5.08
CA ILE A 34 -4.40 7.44 6.24
C ILE A 34 -2.99 7.31 6.85
N SER A 35 -2.54 6.08 7.06
CA SER A 35 -1.26 5.79 7.72
C SER A 35 -0.62 4.52 7.20
N THR A 36 0.69 4.43 7.38
CA THR A 36 1.49 3.24 7.11
C THR A 36 2.45 3.05 8.28
N GLU A 37 2.30 1.94 8.98
CA GLU A 37 3.11 1.58 10.13
C GLU A 37 4.08 0.47 9.73
N LEU A 38 5.37 0.79 9.83
CA LEU A 38 6.45 -0.17 9.66
C LEU A 38 6.94 -0.52 11.07
N PRO A 39 6.84 -1.78 11.51
CA PRO A 39 7.43 -2.17 12.77
C PRO A 39 8.95 -2.03 12.68
N MET A 40 9.59 -1.80 13.83
CA MET A 40 11.04 -1.86 13.90
C MET A 40 11.52 -3.23 13.43
N THR A 41 12.39 -3.24 12.44
CA THR A 41 13.05 -4.46 11.99
C THR A 41 14.20 -4.78 12.94
N ASP A 42 14.33 -6.06 13.32
CA ASP A 42 15.45 -6.59 14.09
C ASP A 42 16.74 -6.71 13.26
N GLY A 43 16.71 -6.33 11.98
CA GLY A 43 17.84 -6.44 11.05
C GLY A 43 18.12 -7.87 10.58
N VAL A 44 17.41 -8.87 11.10
CA VAL A 44 17.57 -10.29 10.76
C VAL A 44 16.50 -10.73 9.76
N SER A 45 15.28 -10.20 9.90
CA SER A 45 14.15 -10.57 9.06
C SER A 45 14.17 -9.87 7.69
N LYS A 46 14.31 -10.66 6.62
CA LYS A 46 14.23 -10.18 5.22
C LYS A 46 12.81 -9.74 4.80
N ARG A 47 11.80 -10.04 5.61
CA ARG A 47 10.40 -9.71 5.35
C ARG A 47 9.82 -9.06 6.58
N VAL A 48 9.11 -7.97 6.36
CA VAL A 48 8.42 -7.23 7.41
C VAL A 48 6.94 -7.16 7.04
N LYS A 49 6.08 -7.37 8.03
CA LYS A 49 4.65 -7.08 7.91
C LYS A 49 4.45 -5.61 8.22
N ILE A 50 3.71 -4.91 7.38
CA ILE A 50 3.32 -3.52 7.60
C ILE A 50 1.82 -3.46 7.86
N VAL A 51 1.39 -2.47 8.63
CA VAL A 51 -0.03 -2.15 8.79
C VAL A 51 -0.31 -0.89 7.98
N VAL A 52 -1.36 -0.93 7.18
CA VAL A 52 -1.79 0.22 6.38
C VAL A 52 -3.26 0.45 6.66
N THR A 53 -3.59 1.67 7.07
CA THR A 53 -4.96 2.05 7.38
C THR A 53 -5.51 2.90 6.25
N PHE A 54 -6.69 2.53 5.76
CA PHE A 54 -7.43 3.25 4.74
C PHE A 54 -8.76 3.74 5.31
N ASN A 55 -9.22 4.91 4.88
CA ASN A 55 -10.62 5.26 4.95
C ASN A 55 -11.36 4.44 3.87
N CYS A 56 -12.28 3.60 4.31
CA CYS A 56 -13.16 2.87 3.40
C CYS A 56 -14.53 3.55 3.44
N ASP A 57 -14.97 4.06 2.29
CA ASP A 57 -16.34 4.52 2.14
C ASP A 57 -17.23 3.37 1.61
N ASN A 58 -18.54 3.57 1.63
CA ASN A 58 -19.48 2.54 1.20
C ASN A 58 -19.35 2.22 -0.30
N GLU A 59 -18.97 3.19 -1.14
CA GLU A 59 -18.80 2.98 -2.58
C GLU A 59 -17.65 2.02 -2.86
N MET A 60 -16.53 2.19 -2.14
CA MET A 60 -15.36 1.30 -2.19
C MET A 60 -15.66 -0.13 -1.74
N ALA A 61 -16.67 -0.33 -0.88
CA ALA A 61 -17.03 -1.63 -0.35
C ALA A 61 -18.14 -2.34 -1.15
N VAL A 62 -19.13 -1.59 -1.64
CA VAL A 62 -20.32 -2.15 -2.32
C VAL A 62 -20.03 -2.44 -3.80
N ASP A 63 -19.28 -1.56 -4.48
CA ASP A 63 -18.98 -1.71 -5.91
C ASP A 63 -17.59 -2.33 -6.17
N ALA A 64 -17.02 -3.00 -5.16
CA ALA A 64 -15.72 -3.64 -5.27
C ALA A 64 -15.79 -4.84 -6.22
N PRO A 65 -14.86 -4.96 -7.19
CA PRO A 65 -14.79 -6.14 -8.05
C PRO A 65 -14.31 -7.37 -7.27
N ASP A 66 -14.89 -8.52 -7.58
CA ASP A 66 -14.41 -9.80 -7.06
C ASP A 66 -13.01 -10.12 -7.59
N ILE A 67 -12.08 -10.44 -6.69
CA ILE A 67 -10.73 -10.89 -7.03
C ILE A 67 -10.62 -12.37 -6.71
N HIS A 68 -10.57 -13.20 -7.75
CA HIS A 68 -10.33 -14.64 -7.62
C HIS A 68 -8.83 -14.94 -7.67
N LEU A 69 -8.29 -15.40 -6.54
CA LEU A 69 -6.91 -15.89 -6.49
C LEU A 69 -6.82 -17.22 -7.22
N LYS A 70 -5.78 -17.38 -8.05
CA LYS A 70 -5.47 -18.69 -8.63
C LYS A 70 -5.04 -19.63 -7.51
N SER A 71 -5.72 -20.76 -7.41
CA SER A 71 -5.33 -21.92 -6.60
C SER A 71 -4.00 -22.49 -7.04
#